data_AF-A0A9C8DXH8-F1
#
_entry.id   AF-A0A9C8DXH8-F1
#
_cell.length_a   1.000
_cell.length_b   1.000
_cell.length_c   1.000
_cell.angle_alpha   90.00
_cell.angle_beta   90.00
_cell.angle_gamma   90.00
#
_symmetry.space_group_name_H-M   'P 1'
#
loop_
_entity.id
_entity.type
_entity.pdbx_description
1 polymer ?
#
loop_
_entity_poly.entity_id
_entity_poly.type
_entity_poly.pdbx_seq_one_letter_code
_entity_poly.pdbx_strand_id
1 'polypeptide(L)'
;MESLFSRTRRNHGLEHATLNLLAKTHPGQPFAGHSDGGGFWILGNIPTEILGSTVSEALSKLNAGQSELAIHNNCGTNLLVSGFAAGLAGAAGLIGVGKQARDKFERIPVITFFGVLALIAARPLGPLLQKKVTTSGNPGNLMISTISKHTMNGTSAHRIKTLD
;
A
#
# COMPACT_ATOMS: atom_id res chain seq x y z
N MET A 1 6.06 8.15 -24.61
CA MET A 1 6.90 7.76 -23.45
C MET A 1 6.07 7.98 -22.21
N GLU A 2 5.59 6.91 -21.58
CA GLU A 2 4.94 7.05 -20.28
C GLU A 2 5.95 7.48 -19.21
N SER A 3 5.54 8.34 -18.28
CA SER A 3 6.43 8.83 -17.22
C SER A 3 6.77 7.72 -16.22
N LEU A 4 7.94 7.79 -15.58
CA LEU A 4 8.33 6.88 -14.49
C LEU A 4 7.26 6.83 -13.39
N PHE A 5 6.58 7.94 -13.14
CA PHE A 5 5.47 8.02 -12.19
C PHE A 5 4.27 7.17 -12.63
N SER A 6 3.86 7.24 -13.90
CA SER A 6 2.78 6.39 -14.44
C SER A 6 3.14 4.91 -14.30
N ARG A 7 4.38 4.56 -14.65
CA ARG A 7 4.88 3.19 -14.59
C ARG A 7 4.88 2.63 -13.16
N THR A 8 5.37 3.42 -12.18
CA THR A 8 5.31 3.06 -10.76
C THR A 8 3.87 2.82 -10.29
N ARG A 9 2.91 3.67 -10.67
CA ARG A 9 1.51 3.49 -10.27
C ARG A 9 0.90 2.21 -10.81
N ARG A 10 1.19 1.85 -12.06
CA ARG A 10 0.70 0.61 -12.68
C ARG A 10 1.34 -0.64 -12.07
N ASN A 11 2.65 -0.60 -11.81
CA ASN A 11 3.33 -1.66 -11.07
C ASN A 11 2.76 -1.82 -9.65
N HIS A 12 2.49 -0.71 -8.96
CA HIS A 12 1.87 -0.72 -7.63
C HIS A 12 0.45 -1.27 -7.64
N GLY A 13 -0.34 -0.98 -8.69
CA GLY A 13 -1.63 -1.62 -8.88
C GLY A 13 -1.53 -3.14 -9.07
N LEU A 14 -0.56 -3.61 -9.85
CA LEU A 14 -0.32 -5.05 -10.06
C LEU A 14 0.22 -5.74 -8.80
N GLU A 15 1.06 -5.07 -8.01
CA GLU A 15 1.50 -5.54 -6.70
C GLU A 15 0.30 -5.74 -5.77
N HIS A 16 -0.56 -4.73 -5.65
CA HIS A 16 -1.78 -4.81 -4.83
C HIS A 16 -2.70 -5.94 -5.28
N ALA A 17 -2.91 -6.09 -6.58
CA ALA A 17 -3.74 -7.16 -7.12
C ALA A 17 -3.16 -8.53 -6.77
N THR A 18 -1.84 -8.68 -6.90
CA THR A 18 -1.12 -9.89 -6.50
C THR A 18 -1.31 -10.19 -5.01
N LEU A 19 -1.08 -9.21 -4.13
CA LEU A 19 -1.23 -9.36 -2.68
C LEU A 19 -2.66 -9.70 -2.26
N ASN A 20 -3.67 -9.10 -2.90
CA ASN A 20 -5.08 -9.43 -2.66
C ASN A 20 -5.41 -10.89 -3.03
N LEU A 21 -4.87 -11.40 -4.15
CA LEU A 21 -5.04 -12.80 -4.52
C LEU A 21 -4.28 -13.76 -3.58
N LEU A 22 -3.07 -13.39 -3.16
CA LEU A 22 -2.30 -14.16 -2.18
C LEU A 22 -3.03 -14.22 -0.84
N ALA A 23 -3.57 -13.11 -0.33
CA ALA A 23 -4.32 -13.08 0.91
C ALA A 23 -5.59 -13.97 0.86
N LYS A 24 -6.20 -14.11 -0.32
CA LYS A 24 -7.36 -14.99 -0.53
C LYS A 24 -6.98 -16.47 -0.55
N THR A 25 -5.85 -16.80 -1.19
CA THR A 25 -5.41 -18.20 -1.40
C THR A 25 -4.57 -18.75 -0.24
N HIS A 26 -3.90 -17.87 0.52
CA HIS A 26 -3.00 -18.20 1.62
C HIS A 26 -3.38 -17.39 2.87
N PRO A 27 -4.58 -17.62 3.45
CA PRO A 27 -5.07 -16.85 4.58
C PRO A 27 -4.14 -16.98 5.79
N GLY A 28 -3.86 -15.85 6.44
CA GLY A 28 -3.00 -15.79 7.64
C GLY A 28 -1.49 -15.80 7.37
N GLN A 29 -1.05 -15.97 6.11
CA GLN A 29 0.36 -15.84 5.77
C GLN A 29 0.72 -14.37 5.51
N PRO A 30 1.80 -13.85 6.13
CA PRO A 30 2.20 -12.47 5.93
C PRO A 30 2.92 -12.31 4.59
N PHE A 31 2.33 -11.50 3.72
CA PHE A 31 2.98 -11.00 2.51
C PHE A 31 3.08 -9.48 2.57
N ALA A 32 4.20 -8.94 2.10
CA ALA A 32 4.39 -7.51 1.93
C ALA A 32 4.88 -7.22 0.52
N GLY A 33 4.63 -6.01 0.03
CA GLY A 33 5.06 -5.60 -1.30
C GLY A 33 5.69 -4.21 -1.33
N HIS A 34 6.45 -3.97 -2.39
CA HIS A 34 7.07 -2.68 -2.67
C HIS A 34 7.29 -2.48 -4.17
N SER A 35 6.73 -1.42 -4.72
CA SER A 35 6.77 -1.11 -6.16
C SER A 35 7.66 0.06 -6.52
N ASP A 36 8.22 0.00 -7.72
CA ASP A 36 8.99 1.06 -8.35
C ASP A 36 8.74 1.10 -9.87
N GLY A 37 9.46 1.97 -10.57
CA GLY A 37 9.28 2.13 -12.02
C GLY A 37 9.65 0.90 -12.84
N GLY A 38 10.42 -0.06 -12.31
CA GLY A 38 10.89 -1.26 -12.99
C GLY A 38 10.16 -2.56 -12.62
N GLY A 39 9.14 -2.48 -11.77
CA GLY A 39 8.35 -3.62 -11.32
C GLY A 39 8.04 -3.52 -9.84
N PHE A 40 8.02 -4.65 -9.15
CA PHE A 40 7.70 -4.70 -7.72
C PHE A 40 8.34 -5.90 -7.03
N TRP A 41 8.40 -5.83 -5.70
CA TRP A 41 8.85 -6.89 -4.81
C TRP A 41 7.67 -7.51 -4.09
N ILE A 42 7.76 -8.82 -3.83
CA ILE A 42 6.88 -9.53 -2.89
C ILE A 42 7.77 -10.23 -1.86
N LEU A 43 7.59 -9.87 -0.60
CA LEU A 43 8.26 -10.47 0.55
C LEU A 43 7.30 -11.47 1.19
N GLY A 44 7.79 -12.68 1.42
CA GLY A 44 7.02 -13.78 2.00
C GLY A 44 7.52 -15.14 1.52
N ASN A 45 7.22 -16.17 2.30
CA ASN A 45 7.60 -17.54 1.97
C ASN A 45 6.58 -18.17 1.02
N ILE A 46 6.89 -18.18 -0.27
CA ILE A 46 6.06 -18.76 -1.32
C ILE A 46 6.95 -19.35 -2.43
N PRO A 47 6.58 -20.50 -3.03
CA PRO A 47 7.28 -21.01 -4.21
C PRO A 47 7.17 -20.02 -5.38
N THR A 48 8.28 -19.84 -6.12
CA THR A 48 8.35 -18.89 -7.24
C THR A 48 7.30 -19.20 -8.31
N GLU A 49 7.00 -20.47 -8.53
CA GLU A 49 6.05 -20.97 -9.52
C GLU A 49 4.61 -20.55 -9.17
N ILE A 50 4.25 -20.67 -7.90
CA ILE A 50 2.93 -20.27 -7.38
C ILE A 50 2.80 -18.74 -7.38
N LEU A 51 3.88 -18.02 -7.05
CA LEU A 51 3.88 -16.57 -7.18
C LEU A 51 3.73 -16.14 -8.64
N GLY A 52 4.41 -16.82 -9.57
CA GLY A 52 4.33 -16.51 -11.00
C GLY A 52 2.93 -16.70 -11.59
N SER A 53 2.24 -17.79 -11.22
CA SER A 53 0.85 -17.98 -11.64
C SER A 53 -0.07 -16.92 -11.03
N THR A 54 0.13 -16.56 -9.75
CA THR A 54 -0.66 -15.53 -9.07
C THR A 54 -0.48 -14.14 -9.68
N VAL A 55 0.76 -13.76 -10.01
CA VAL A 55 1.05 -12.47 -10.68
C VAL A 55 0.42 -12.42 -12.08
N SER A 56 0.48 -13.53 -12.82
CA SER A 56 -0.15 -13.63 -14.14
C SER A 56 -1.67 -13.53 -14.06
N GLU A 57 -2.28 -14.17 -13.06
CA GLU A 57 -3.71 -14.07 -12.78
C GLU A 57 -4.10 -12.63 -12.40
N ALA A 58 -3.32 -11.98 -11.53
CA ALA A 58 -3.54 -10.59 -11.13
C ALA A 58 -3.52 -9.64 -12.33
N LEU A 59 -2.53 -9.77 -13.22
CA LEU A 59 -2.45 -8.97 -14.44
C LEU A 59 -3.65 -9.22 -15.37
N SER A 60 -4.03 -10.48 -15.56
CA SER A 60 -5.20 -10.85 -16.36
C SER A 60 -6.49 -10.24 -15.82
N LYS A 61 -6.72 -10.30 -14.50
CA LYS A 61 -7.91 -9.70 -13.85
C LYS A 61 -7.94 -8.18 -13.98
N LEU A 62 -6.80 -7.51 -13.80
CA LEU A 62 -6.69 -6.07 -14.00
C LEU A 62 -6.99 -5.68 -15.45
N ASN A 63 -6.45 -6.42 -16.43
CA ASN A 63 -6.77 -6.25 -17.85
C ASN A 63 -8.26 -6.48 -18.15
N ALA A 64 -8.91 -7.40 -17.43
CA ALA A 64 -10.36 -7.62 -17.50
C ALA A 64 -11.19 -6.55 -16.78
N GLY A 65 -10.58 -5.49 -16.24
CA GLY A 65 -11.26 -4.35 -15.64
C GLY A 65 -11.53 -4.47 -14.14
N GLN A 66 -10.99 -5.49 -13.44
CA GLN A 66 -11.10 -5.67 -11.98
C GLN A 66 -10.20 -4.68 -11.21
N SER A 67 -10.40 -3.38 -11.48
CA SER A 67 -9.57 -2.28 -10.98
C SER A 67 -9.55 -2.14 -9.45
N GLU A 68 -10.54 -2.69 -8.76
CA GLU A 68 -10.61 -2.76 -7.30
C GLU A 68 -9.47 -3.59 -6.69
N LEU A 69 -8.93 -4.56 -7.44
CA LEU A 69 -7.79 -5.35 -6.99
C LEU A 69 -6.51 -4.50 -6.83
N ALA A 70 -6.43 -3.35 -7.50
CA ALA A 70 -5.31 -2.41 -7.35
C ALA A 70 -5.37 -1.58 -6.05
N ILE A 71 -6.34 -1.84 -5.17
CA ILE A 71 -6.49 -1.19 -3.86
C ILE A 71 -6.27 -2.23 -2.77
N HIS A 72 -5.39 -1.94 -1.83
CA HIS A 72 -5.05 -2.86 -0.74
C HIS A 72 -5.34 -2.23 0.63
N ASN A 73 -5.98 -3.00 1.51
CA ASN A 73 -6.40 -2.51 2.84
C ASN A 73 -5.19 -2.16 3.73
N ASN A 74 -4.07 -2.84 3.54
CA ASN A 74 -2.86 -2.65 4.34
C ASN A 74 -1.76 -1.86 3.59
N CYS A 75 -2.13 -1.08 2.56
CA CYS A 75 -1.17 -0.24 1.84
C CYS A 75 -0.58 0.86 2.74
N GLY A 76 0.71 1.15 2.61
CA GLY A 76 1.38 2.24 3.33
C GLY A 76 0.74 3.62 3.10
N THR A 77 0.06 3.84 1.97
CA THR A 77 -0.72 5.06 1.73
C THR A 77 -1.82 5.25 2.79
N ASN A 78 -2.48 4.18 3.25
CA ASN A 78 -3.50 4.26 4.29
C ASN A 78 -2.90 4.69 5.63
N LEU A 79 -1.73 4.14 5.96
CA LEU A 79 -1.00 4.47 7.18
C LEU A 79 -0.53 5.93 7.16
N LEU A 80 0.01 6.40 6.03
CA LEU A 80 0.47 7.78 5.87
C LEU A 80 -0.69 8.77 6.03
N VAL A 81 -1.82 8.53 5.37
CA VAL A 81 -3.01 9.39 5.47
C VAL A 81 -3.54 9.43 6.90
N SER A 82 -3.62 8.27 7.56
CA SER A 82 -4.09 8.17 8.95
C SER A 82 -3.16 8.87 9.93
N GLY A 83 -1.84 8.66 9.80
CA GLY A 83 -0.83 9.29 10.65
C GLY A 83 -0.79 10.81 10.47
N PHE A 84 -0.92 11.29 9.24
CA PHE A 84 -1.00 12.72 8.95
C PHE A 84 -2.25 13.36 9.59
N ALA A 85 -3.42 12.73 9.43
CA ALA A 85 -4.66 13.20 10.04
C ALA A 85 -4.58 13.23 11.58
N ALA A 86 -4.05 12.18 12.19
CA ALA A 86 -3.83 12.12 13.64
C ALA A 86 -2.83 13.20 14.12
N GLY A 87 -1.76 13.44 13.36
CA GLY A 87 -0.80 14.51 13.65
C GLY A 87 -1.42 15.90 13.62
N LEU A 88 -2.25 16.19 12.61
CA LEU A 88 -3.00 17.45 12.54
C LEU A 88 -3.99 17.60 13.70
N ALA A 89 -4.70 16.54 14.07
CA ALA A 89 -5.61 16.55 15.19
C ALA A 89 -4.89 16.78 16.53
N GLY A 90 -3.71 16.17 16.71
CA GLY A 90 -2.88 16.41 17.88
C GLY A 90 -2.35 17.85 17.95
N ALA A 91 -1.90 18.40 16.82
CA ALA A 91 -1.51 19.81 16.73
C ALA A 91 -2.67 20.75 17.08
N ALA A 92 -3.87 20.47 16.56
CA ALA A 92 -5.08 21.23 16.87
C ALA A 92 -5.46 21.15 18.36
N GLY A 93 -5.35 19.97 18.98
CA GLY A 93 -5.63 19.77 20.41
C GLY A 93 -4.65 20.49 21.36
N LEU A 94 -3.50 20.96 20.85
CA LEU A 94 -2.51 21.75 21.59
C LEU A 94 -2.69 23.27 21.40
N ILE A 95 -3.59 23.73 20.53
CA ILE A 95 -3.84 25.16 20.33
C ILE A 95 -4.33 25.78 21.65
N GLY A 96 -3.70 26.88 22.06
CA GLY A 96 -4.05 27.61 23.29
C GLY A 96 -3.58 26.94 24.58
N VAL A 97 -2.70 25.92 24.52
CA VAL A 97 -2.12 25.31 25.72
C VAL A 97 -1.04 26.20 26.33
N GLY A 98 -0.92 26.19 27.66
CA GLY A 98 0.10 26.94 28.39
C GLY A 98 1.52 26.39 28.18
N LYS A 99 2.52 27.13 28.67
CA LYS A 99 3.94 26.78 28.47
C LYS A 99 4.42 25.66 29.38
N GLN A 100 3.71 25.37 30.48
CA GLN A 100 4.16 24.38 31.45
C GLN A 100 3.92 22.97 30.93
N ALA A 101 4.76 22.02 31.36
CA ALA A 101 4.60 20.62 30.98
C ALA A 101 3.24 20.07 31.43
N ARG A 102 2.78 20.46 32.63
CA ARG A 102 1.48 20.09 33.19
C ARG A 102 0.32 20.47 32.27
N ASP A 103 0.32 21.70 31.74
CA ASP A 103 -0.72 22.19 30.82
C ASP A 103 -0.86 21.29 29.57
N LYS A 104 0.27 20.77 29.08
CA LYS A 104 0.31 19.85 27.93
C LYS A 104 -0.21 18.45 28.29
N PHE A 105 0.15 17.94 29.47
CA PHE A 105 -0.35 16.65 29.95
C PHE A 105 -1.87 16.66 30.15
N GLU A 106 -2.44 17.76 30.64
CA GLU A 106 -3.89 17.91 30.81
C GLU A 106 -4.66 17.86 29.48
N ARG A 107 -4.00 18.08 28.33
CA ARG A 107 -4.61 17.98 26.99
C ARG A 107 -4.61 16.58 26.39
N ILE A 108 -3.95 15.60 27.01
CA ILE A 108 -3.87 14.24 26.47
C ILE A 108 -5.26 13.65 26.15
N PRO A 109 -6.28 13.75 27.02
CA PRO A 109 -7.61 13.22 26.71
C PRO A 109 -8.25 13.86 25.47
N VAL A 110 -8.12 15.19 25.33
CA VAL A 110 -8.67 15.95 24.18
C VAL A 110 -7.95 15.59 22.89
N ILE A 111 -6.60 15.54 22.93
CA ILE A 111 -5.77 15.14 21.80
C ILE A 111 -6.09 13.70 21.37
N THR A 112 -6.27 12.81 22.34
CA THR A 112 -6.62 11.41 22.08
C THR A 112 -7.99 11.31 21.42
N PHE A 113 -8.99 12.04 21.93
CA PHE A 113 -10.33 12.10 21.36
C PHE A 113 -10.31 12.61 19.91
N PHE A 114 -9.63 13.73 19.64
CA PHE A 114 -9.50 14.25 18.28
C PHE A 114 -8.68 13.33 17.37
N GLY A 115 -7.64 12.68 17.89
CA GLY A 115 -6.88 11.67 17.17
C GLY A 115 -7.75 10.51 16.70
N VAL A 116 -8.61 9.97 17.58
CA VAL A 116 -9.56 8.90 17.22
C VAL A 116 -10.53 9.37 16.13
N LEU A 117 -11.10 10.58 16.26
CA LEU A 117 -11.99 11.13 15.23
C LEU A 117 -11.27 11.29 13.87
N ALA A 118 -10.03 11.77 13.89
CA ALA A 118 -9.22 11.93 12.69
C ALA A 118 -8.91 10.59 12.02
N LEU A 119 -8.60 9.55 12.81
CA LEU A 119 -8.38 8.20 12.29
C LEU A 119 -9.66 7.63 11.66
N ILE A 120 -10.83 7.85 12.26
CA ILE A 120 -12.12 7.44 11.67
C ILE A 120 -12.36 8.17 10.35
N ALA A 121 -12.15 9.49 10.31
CA ALA A 121 -12.31 10.30 9.11
C ALA A 121 -11.31 9.93 8.00
N ALA A 122 -10.11 9.45 8.34
CA ALA A 122 -9.07 9.05 7.40
C ALA A 122 -9.34 7.72 6.68
N ARG A 123 -10.17 6.82 7.27
CA ARG A 123 -10.43 5.47 6.73
C ARG A 123 -10.81 5.45 5.23
N PRO A 124 -11.77 6.24 4.73
CA PRO A 124 -12.10 6.25 3.31
C PRO A 124 -11.07 7.00 2.45
N LEU A 125 -10.30 7.92 3.03
CA LEU A 125 -9.37 8.77 2.29
C LEU A 125 -8.16 8.01 1.77
N GLY A 126 -7.65 7.03 2.53
CA GLY A 126 -6.54 6.18 2.11
C GLY A 126 -6.81 5.43 0.78
N PRO A 127 -7.87 4.61 0.70
CA PRO A 127 -8.25 3.92 -0.54
C PRO A 127 -8.55 4.88 -1.71
N LEU A 128 -9.16 6.03 -1.44
CA LEU A 128 -9.39 7.05 -2.47
C LEU A 128 -8.07 7.62 -3.02
N LEU A 129 -7.10 7.88 -2.14
CA LEU A 129 -5.78 8.36 -2.53
C LEU A 129 -4.99 7.29 -3.28
N GLN A 130 -5.12 6.02 -2.89
CA GLN A 130 -4.58 4.90 -3.67
C GLN A 130 -5.10 4.94 -5.11
N LYS A 131 -6.43 4.88 -5.27
CA LYS A 131 -7.09 4.83 -6.57
C LYS A 131 -6.72 6.01 -7.48
N LYS A 132 -6.60 7.21 -6.91
CA LYS A 132 -6.39 8.44 -7.69
C LYS A 132 -4.92 8.79 -7.91
N VAL A 133 -4.02 8.40 -7.01
CA VAL A 133 -2.65 8.95 -6.96
C VAL A 133 -1.59 7.86 -6.90
N THR A 134 -1.68 6.90 -5.98
CA THR A 134 -0.54 5.99 -5.73
C THR A 134 -0.59 4.69 -6.54
N THR A 135 -1.76 4.28 -7.01
CA THR A 135 -1.95 3.09 -7.84
C THR A 135 -2.70 3.41 -9.14
N SER A 136 -2.66 2.46 -10.08
CA SER A 136 -3.52 2.44 -11.26
C SER A 136 -4.15 1.06 -11.38
N GLY A 137 -5.48 1.02 -11.50
CA GLY A 137 -6.22 -0.22 -11.79
C GLY A 137 -6.19 -0.64 -13.25
N ASN A 138 -5.66 0.22 -14.14
CA ASN A 138 -5.39 -0.13 -15.54
C ASN A 138 -3.88 -0.36 -15.72
N PRO A 139 -3.45 -1.59 -16.03
CA PRO A 139 -2.04 -1.91 -16.24
C PRO A 139 -1.50 -1.43 -17.60
N GLY A 140 -2.36 -1.03 -18.55
CA GLY A 140 -1.93 -0.63 -19.90
C GLY A 140 -1.21 -1.78 -20.62
N ASN A 141 -0.04 -1.51 -21.20
CA ASN A 141 0.76 -2.51 -21.91
C ASN A 141 1.76 -3.25 -21.00
N LEU A 142 1.59 -3.20 -19.67
CA LEU A 142 2.51 -3.87 -18.75
C LEU A 142 2.61 -5.37 -19.05
N MET A 143 3.83 -5.84 -19.22
CA MET A 143 4.19 -7.24 -19.38
C MET A 143 5.13 -7.69 -18.27
N ILE A 144 4.94 -8.90 -17.76
CA ILE A 144 5.85 -9.52 -16.80
C ILE A 144 7.07 -10.01 -17.59
N SER A 145 8.26 -9.57 -17.21
CA SER A 145 9.51 -9.97 -17.88
C SER A 145 10.23 -11.09 -17.15
N THR A 146 10.42 -10.94 -15.85
CA THR A 146 11.22 -11.88 -15.06
C THR A 146 10.73 -11.91 -13.63
N ILE A 147 10.76 -13.10 -13.03
CA ILE A 147 10.51 -13.30 -11.59
C ILE A 147 11.76 -13.96 -11.03
N SER A 148 12.42 -13.30 -10.09
CA SER A 148 13.68 -13.76 -9.50
C SER A 148 13.52 -13.88 -8.00
N LYS A 149 13.91 -15.03 -7.45
CA LYS A 149 13.93 -15.24 -6.00
C LYS A 149 15.22 -14.70 -5.41
N HIS A 150 15.07 -14.04 -4.26
CA HIS A 150 16.12 -13.47 -3.45
C HIS A 150 15.88 -13.83 -1.98
N THR A 151 16.90 -13.65 -1.16
CA THR A 151 16.80 -13.77 0.29
C THR A 151 17.21 -12.44 0.90
N MET A 152 16.34 -11.84 1.70
CA MET A 152 16.60 -10.58 2.42
C MET A 152 16.53 -10.85 3.92
N ASN A 153 17.66 -10.78 4.63
CA ASN A 153 17.74 -11.03 6.07
C ASN A 153 17.05 -12.34 6.51
N GLY A 154 17.27 -13.43 5.76
CA GLY A 154 16.64 -14.74 6.02
C GLY A 154 15.18 -14.86 5.57
N THR A 155 14.55 -13.78 5.12
CA THR A 155 13.19 -13.78 4.57
C THR A 155 13.22 -13.97 3.06
N SER A 156 12.36 -14.85 2.53
CA SER A 156 12.19 -15.03 1.09
C SER A 156 11.59 -13.77 0.47
N ALA A 157 12.22 -13.27 -0.60
CA ALA A 157 11.79 -12.11 -1.35
C ALA A 157 11.82 -12.43 -2.85
N HIS A 158 10.86 -11.91 -3.60
CA HIS A 158 10.79 -12.13 -5.04
C HIS A 158 10.75 -10.78 -5.74
N ARG A 159 11.64 -10.58 -6.72
CA ARG A 159 11.60 -9.43 -7.61
C ARG A 159 10.82 -9.81 -8.87
N ILE A 160 9.75 -9.08 -9.13
CA ILE A 160 8.99 -9.15 -10.37
C ILE A 160 9.39 -7.92 -11.20
N LYS A 161 10.01 -8.14 -12.35
CA LYS A 161 10.32 -7.07 -13.31
C LYS A 161 9.24 -6.96 -14.36
N THR A 162 8.87 -5.73 -14.70
CA THR A 162 7.89 -5.45 -15.75
C THR A 162 8.51 -4.66 -16.91
N LEU A 163 7.91 -4.83 -18.09
CA LEU A 163 8.17 -4.07 -19.31
C LEU A 163 6.89 -3.34 -19.72
N ASP A 164 7.03 -2.22 -20.42
CA ASP A 164 5.93 -1.45 -20.98
C ASP A 164 6.33 -0.91 -22.36
#